data_AF-A0A3M2FJE1-F1
#
_entry.id   AF-A0A3M2FJE1-F1
#
_cell.length_a   1.000
_cell.length_b   1.000
_cell.length_c   1.000
_cell.angle_alpha   90.00
_cell.angle_beta   90.00
_cell.angle_gamma   90.00
#
_symmetry.space_group_name_H-M   'P 1'
#
loop_
_entity.id
_entity.type
_entity.pdbx_description
1 polymer ?
#
loop_
_entity_poly.entity_id
_entity_poly.type
_entity_poly.pdbx_seq_one_letter_code
_entity_poly.pdbx_strand_id
1 'polypeptide(L)' 'MSKVYVKELEDFLNEKGKNITREECFALYGYAYGLYISHKLTTDEFIEIENKIPVDNKELEAVTL' A
#
# COMPACT_ATOMS: atom_id res chain seq x y z
N MET A 1 7.36 -13.77 -8.34
CA MET A 1 6.45 -13.74 -7.17
C MET A 1 6.03 -12.31 -6.86
N SER A 2 6.94 -11.34 -6.70
CA SER A 2 6.61 -9.96 -6.33
C SER A 2 5.55 -9.26 -7.21
N LYS A 3 5.61 -9.46 -8.54
CA LYS A 3 4.65 -8.88 -9.49
C LYS A 3 3.17 -9.19 -9.23
N VAL A 4 2.85 -10.27 -8.51
CA VAL A 4 1.45 -10.62 -8.19
C VAL A 4 0.91 -9.65 -7.14
N TYR A 5 1.68 -9.41 -6.08
CA TYR A 5 1.25 -8.56 -4.97
C TYR A 5 1.17 -7.08 -5.34
N VAL A 6 2.15 -6.59 -6.12
CA VAL A 6 2.10 -5.23 -6.67
C VAL A 6 0.82 -5.04 -7.48
N LYS A 7 0.51 -6.00 -8.37
CA LYS A 7 -0.70 -5.95 -9.18
C LYS A 7 -1.98 -5.99 -8.33
N GLU A 8 -2.05 -6.83 -7.31
CA GLU A 8 -3.22 -6.90 -6.41
C GLU A 8 -3.46 -5.56 -5.68
N LEU A 9 -2.38 -4.92 -5.20
CA LEU A 9 -2.43 -3.61 -4.54
C LEU A 9 -2.88 -2.51 -5.52
N GLU A 10 -2.34 -2.52 -6.74
CA GLU A 10 -2.71 -1.59 -7.81
C GLU A 10 -4.15 -1.79 -8.28
N ASP A 11 -4.59 -3.03 -8.47
CA ASP A 11 -5.95 -3.37 -8.89
C ASP A 11 -6.96 -2.85 -7.84
N PHE A 12 -6.65 -3.00 -6.54
CA PHE A 12 -7.48 -2.43 -5.47
C PHE A 12 -7.55 -0.90 -5.52
N LEU A 13 -6.40 -0.22 -5.70
CA LEU A 13 -6.35 1.24 -5.83
C LEU A 13 -7.14 1.72 -7.05
N ASN A 14 -7.05 1.00 -8.17
CA ASN A 14 -7.77 1.33 -9.40
C ASN A 14 -9.27 1.09 -9.28
N GLU A 15 -9.68 0.00 -8.62
CA GLU A 15 -11.10 -0.33 -8.38
C GLU A 15 -11.77 0.72 -7.50
N LYS A 16 -11.10 1.13 -6.41
CA LYS A 16 -11.62 2.16 -5.49
C LYS A 16 -11.52 3.56 -6.08
N GLY A 17 -10.43 3.85 -6.78
CA GLY A 17 -10.15 5.15 -7.40
C GLY A 17 -10.36 6.30 -6.41
N LYS A 18 -11.21 7.26 -6.78
CA LYS A 18 -11.52 8.44 -5.95
C LYS A 18 -12.40 8.15 -4.73
N ASN A 19 -12.95 6.94 -4.62
CA ASN A 19 -13.86 6.55 -3.55
C ASN A 19 -13.16 5.79 -2.42
N ILE A 20 -11.84 5.56 -2.52
CA ILE A 20 -11.08 4.90 -1.46
C ILE A 20 -11.21 5.72 -0.17
N THR A 21 -11.59 5.05 0.93
CA THR A 21 -11.68 5.73 2.23
C THR A 21 -10.32 5.80 2.89
N ARG A 22 -10.21 6.67 3.90
CA ARG A 22 -8.99 6.82 4.69
C ARG A 22 -8.61 5.50 5.39
N GLU A 23 -9.60 4.79 5.94
CA GLU A 23 -9.41 3.48 6.58
C GLU A 23 -8.93 2.42 5.60
N GLU A 24 -9.45 2.44 4.37
CA GLU A 24 -9.00 1.55 3.30
C GLU A 24 -7.56 1.86 2.88
N CYS A 25 -7.15 3.13 2.85
CA CYS A 25 -5.75 3.53 2.64
C CYS A 25 -4.84 2.95 3.73
N PHE A 26 -5.23 3.03 5.01
CA PHE A 26 -4.45 2.45 6.11
C PHE A 26 -4.36 0.93 6.03
N ALA A 27 -5.46 0.25 5.71
CA ALA A 27 -5.48 -1.19 5.54
C ALA A 27 -4.56 -1.63 4.39
N LEU A 28 -4.61 -0.90 3.27
CA LEU A 28 -3.77 -1.14 2.10
C LEU A 28 -2.28 -0.92 2.42
N TYR A 29 -1.94 0.17 3.10
CA TYR A 29 -0.58 0.46 3.54
C TYR A 29 -0.07 -0.62 4.49
N GLY A 30 -0.86 -1.01 5.49
CA GLY A 30 -0.48 -2.07 6.43
C GLY A 30 -0.24 -3.42 5.74
N TYR A 31 -1.04 -3.74 4.73
CA TYR A 31 -0.84 -4.93 3.91
C TYR A 31 0.45 -4.85 3.06
N ALA A 32 0.68 -3.72 2.37
CA ALA A 32 1.91 -3.49 1.60
C ALA A 32 3.16 -3.54 2.49
N TYR A 33 3.10 -2.95 3.68
CA TYR A 33 4.18 -2.98 4.67
C TYR A 33 4.43 -4.41 5.18
N GLY A 34 3.37 -5.16 5.47
CA GLY A 34 3.46 -6.58 5.85
C GLY A 34 4.16 -7.44 4.79
N LEU A 35 3.87 -7.18 3.51
CA LEU A 35 4.53 -7.84 2.39
C LEU A 35 6.01 -7.43 2.26
N TYR A 36 6.32 -6.16 2.48
CA TYR A 36 7.68 -5.64 2.49
C TYR A 36 8.54 -6.28 3.59
N ILE A 37 8.08 -6.27 4.85
CA ILE A 37 8.82 -6.89 5.97
C ILE A 37 8.95 -8.41 5.82
N SER A 38 8.03 -9.05 5.09
CA SER A 38 8.09 -10.47 4.77
C SER A 38 8.95 -10.79 3.54
N HIS A 39 9.68 -9.80 3.02
CA HIS A 39 10.52 -9.89 1.81
C HIS A 39 9.75 -10.38 0.56
N LYS A 40 8.45 -10.10 0.50
CA LYS A 40 7.59 -10.40 -0.66
C LYS A 40 7.54 -9.26 -1.66
N LEU A 41 7.75 -8.02 -1.19
CA LEU A 41 8.00 -6.83 -1.98
C LEU A 41 9.44 -6.37 -1.78
N THR A 42 10.06 -5.85 -2.84
CA THR A 42 11.29 -5.06 -2.73
C THR A 42 10.99 -3.67 -2.15
N THR A 43 12.04 -2.99 -1.69
CA THR A 43 11.92 -1.60 -1.22
C THR A 43 11.34 -0.68 -2.31
N ASP A 44 11.79 -0.83 -3.55
CA ASP A 44 11.30 0.00 -4.66
C ASP A 44 9.82 -0.25 -4.95
N GLU A 45 9.38 -1.51 -4.94
CA GLU A 45 7.96 -1.87 -5.14
C GLU A 45 7.07 -1.38 -3.99
N PHE A 46 7.56 -1.43 -2.76
CA PHE A 46 6.86 -0.87 -1.61
C PHE A 46 6.68 0.65 -1.75
N ILE A 47 7.77 1.37 -2.06
CA ILE A 47 7.76 2.83 -2.26
C ILE A 47 6.84 3.20 -3.44
N GLU A 48 6.81 2.39 -4.50
CA GLU A 48 5.91 2.62 -5.64
C GLU A 48 4.44 2.56 -5.22
N ILE A 49 4.05 1.55 -4.42
CA ILE A 49 2.68 1.43 -3.92
C ILE A 49 2.36 2.56 -2.93
N GLU A 50 3.25 2.84 -1.99
CA GLU A 50 3.09 3.90 -0.98
C GLU A 50 2.76 5.25 -1.64
N ASN A 51 3.53 5.64 -2.66
CA ASN A 51 3.31 6.90 -3.39
C ASN A 51 1.98 6.96 -4.15
N LYS A 52 1.31 5.82 -4.39
CA LYS A 52 -0.01 5.76 -5.05
C LYS A 52 -1.16 5.84 -4.05
N ILE A 53 -0.93 5.67 -2.75
CA ILE A 53 -1.97 5.75 -1.72
C ILE A 53 -2.30 7.25 -1.49
N PRO A 54 -3.56 7.68 -1.66
CA PRO A 54 -3.93 9.09 -1.56
C PRO A 54 -4.14 9.53 -0.10
N VAL A 55 -3.14 9.34 0.75
CA VAL A 55 -3.16 9.81 2.15
C VAL A 55 -1.76 10.34 2.52
N ASP A 56 -1.69 11.30 3.45
CA ASP A 56 -0.40 11.87 3.86
C ASP A 56 0.45 10.81 4.57
N ASN A 57 1.70 10.61 4.14
CA ASN A 57 2.63 9.63 4.71
C ASN A 57 2.80 9.80 6.22
N LYS A 58 2.68 11.02 6.75
CA LYS A 58 2.75 11.25 8.21
C LYS A 58 1.61 10.56 8.97
N GLU A 59 0.46 10.38 8.34
CA GLU A 59 -0.64 9.64 8.93
C GLU A 59 -0.39 8.12 8.85
N LEU A 60 0.19 7.64 7.74
CA LEU A 60 0.52 6.22 7.54
C LEU A 60 1.55 5.70 8.55
N GLU A 61 2.59 6.50 8.83
CA GLU A 61 3.63 6.18 9.82
C GLU A 61 3.08 6.11 11.25
N ALA A 62 2.05 6.91 11.57
CA ALA A 62 1.46 6.94 12.92
C ALA A 62 0.68 5.68 13.28
N VAL A 63 0.27 4.87 12.29
CA VAL A 63 -0.51 3.63 12.49
C VAL A 63 0.38 2.38 12.58
N THR A 64 1.65 2.49 12.20
CA THR A 64 2.61 1.36 12.19
C THR A 64 3.53 1.31 13.40
N LEU A 65 3.35 2.21 14.38
CA LEU A 65 4.02 2.28 15.69
C LEU A 65 3.10 1.79 16.81
#